data_AF-A0A7S1L153-F1
#
_entry.id   AF-A0A7S1L153-F1
#
_cell.length_a   1.000
_cell.length_b   1.000
_cell.length_c   1.000
_cell.angle_alpha   90.00
_cell.angle_beta   90.00
_cell.angle_gamma   90.00
#
_symmetry.space_group_name_H-M   'P 1'
#
loop_
_entity.id
_entity.type
_entity.pdbx_description
1 polymer ?
#
loop_
_entity_poly.entity_id
_entity_poly.type
_entity_poly.pdbx_seq_one_letter_code
_entity_poly.pdbx_strand_id
1 'polypeptide(L)'
;KRGITIWDEQPREELLGLLAESSWVSAGIPLARLPNLAAARGILALVRLLRAGSTEELEAMCTTAGLPTEGKDKANLVAELKQIAIWRQLEFAELRRECQAHRIDLHGASSPEELIDRLVTSMQQGAWHSRDLPIERLGSTDMALDLIQHVDRFQAMGLLSLQAEL
;
A
#
# COMPACT_ATOMS: atom_id res chain seq x y z
N LYS A 1 38.48 9.58 -3.41
CA LYS A 1 38.12 8.97 -2.10
C LYS A 1 37.23 9.97 -1.37
N ARG A 2 35.89 9.90 -1.51
CA ARG A 2 34.96 10.82 -0.83
C ARG A 2 34.55 10.16 0.48
N GLY A 3 35.04 10.70 1.59
CA GLY A 3 34.62 10.29 2.94
C GLY A 3 33.24 10.87 3.23
N ILE A 4 32.34 10.02 3.71
CA ILE A 4 31.04 10.45 4.25
C ILE A 4 31.31 10.94 5.67
N THR A 5 31.06 12.23 5.90
CA THR A 5 31.09 12.85 7.23
C THR A 5 29.88 12.33 8.03
N ILE A 6 30.14 11.42 8.96
CA ILE A 6 29.13 10.87 9.87
C ILE A 6 29.00 11.88 11.02
N TRP A 7 27.90 12.64 11.02
CA TRP A 7 27.51 13.48 12.16
C TRP A 7 26.55 12.67 13.04
N ASP A 8 26.89 12.62 14.33
CA ASP A 8 26.18 11.99 15.45
C ASP A 8 25.98 10.46 15.41
N GLU A 9 25.98 9.90 16.63
CA GLU A 9 25.95 8.48 17.01
C GLU A 9 24.79 7.69 16.42
N GLN A 10 24.77 7.50 15.10
CA GLN A 10 23.91 6.51 14.50
C GLN A 10 24.48 5.14 14.86
N PRO A 11 23.70 4.29 15.57
CA PRO A 11 24.18 2.97 15.96
C PRO A 11 24.66 2.23 14.71
N ARG A 12 25.86 1.66 14.80
CA ARG A 12 26.58 1.03 13.67
C ARG A 12 25.71 0.11 12.83
N GLU A 13 24.73 -0.55 13.43
CA GLU A 13 23.75 -1.40 12.76
C GLU A 13 22.84 -0.64 11.79
N GLU A 14 22.44 0.58 12.13
CA GLU A 14 21.64 1.46 11.27
C GLU A 14 22.46 1.94 10.07
N LEU A 15 23.74 2.27 10.28
CA LEU A 15 24.68 2.61 9.21
C LEU A 15 24.96 1.41 8.29
N LEU A 16 25.10 0.21 8.85
CA LEU A 16 25.25 -1.02 8.07
C LEU A 16 23.98 -1.35 7.27
N GLY A 17 22.79 -1.09 7.82
CA GLY A 17 21.53 -1.17 7.09
C GLY A 17 21.46 -0.16 5.94
N LEU A 18 21.91 1.08 6.16
CA LEU A 18 22.00 2.12 5.13
C LEU A 18 22.99 1.77 4.00
N LEU A 19 24.08 1.08 4.30
CA LEU A 19 25.12 0.69 3.34
C LEU A 19 24.79 -0.58 2.56
N ALA A 20 23.87 -1.41 3.05
CA ALA A 20 23.44 -2.62 2.37
C ALA A 20 22.34 -2.30 1.35
N GLU A 21 22.70 -1.85 0.14
CA GLU A 21 21.78 -1.72 -1.01
C GLU A 21 20.94 -2.99 -1.22
N SER A 22 21.51 -4.17 -0.95
CA SER A 22 20.81 -5.44 -0.96
C SER A 22 19.64 -5.49 0.04
N SER A 23 19.74 -4.84 1.20
CA SER A 23 18.66 -4.82 2.20
C SER A 23 17.47 -3.95 1.77
N TRP A 24 17.72 -2.85 1.02
CA TRP A 24 16.68 -1.97 0.49
C TRP A 24 15.96 -2.59 -0.70
N VAL A 25 16.71 -3.23 -1.60
CA VAL A 25 16.16 -3.98 -2.74
C VAL A 25 15.38 -5.19 -2.24
N SER A 26 15.88 -5.93 -1.25
CA SER A 26 15.12 -7.03 -0.62
C SER A 26 13.88 -6.55 0.14
N ALA A 27 13.88 -5.32 0.66
CA ALA A 27 12.69 -4.69 1.22
C ALA A 27 11.71 -4.18 0.16
N GLY A 28 12.13 -4.11 -1.11
CA GLY A 28 11.35 -3.59 -2.24
C GLY A 28 11.25 -2.06 -2.27
N ILE A 29 12.28 -1.36 -1.79
CA ILE A 29 12.31 0.11 -1.76
C ILE A 29 13.11 0.63 -2.97
N PRO A 30 12.50 1.40 -3.89
CA PRO A 30 13.17 1.84 -5.11
C PRO A 30 14.02 3.11 -4.86
N LEU A 31 15.21 2.95 -4.27
CA LEU A 31 16.11 4.07 -3.94
C LEU A 31 16.35 5.04 -5.11
N ALA A 32 16.49 4.52 -6.34
CA ALA A 32 16.74 5.32 -7.54
C ALA A 32 15.55 6.20 -7.97
N ARG A 33 14.34 5.92 -7.48
CA ARG A 33 13.10 6.66 -7.81
C ARG A 33 12.68 7.62 -6.70
N LEU A 34 13.34 7.57 -5.55
CA LEU A 34 13.03 8.41 -4.41
C LEU A 34 13.83 9.72 -4.47
N PRO A 35 13.26 10.84 -4.01
CA PRO A 35 13.91 12.15 -4.12
C PRO A 35 15.18 12.26 -3.27
N ASN A 36 15.25 11.51 -2.17
CA ASN A 36 16.39 11.50 -1.27
C ASN A 36 16.40 10.26 -0.35
N LEU A 37 17.52 10.07 0.36
CA LEU A 37 17.69 8.96 1.30
C LEU A 37 16.76 9.06 2.52
N ALA A 38 16.32 10.26 2.92
CA ALA A 38 15.41 10.43 4.05
C ALA A 38 14.03 9.84 3.74
N ALA A 39 13.52 10.00 2.51
CA ALA A 39 12.30 9.36 2.03
C ALA A 39 12.40 7.82 2.12
N ALA A 40 13.53 7.26 1.68
CA ALA A 40 13.80 5.83 1.78
C ALA A 40 13.82 5.34 3.24
N ARG A 41 14.49 6.08 4.13
CA ARG A 41 14.52 5.77 5.57
C ARG A 41 13.12 5.81 6.19
N GLY A 42 12.32 6.80 5.83
CA GLY A 42 10.92 6.90 6.26
C GLY A 42 10.11 5.67 5.87
N ILE A 43 10.24 5.21 4.61
CA ILE A 43 9.58 3.99 4.14
C ILE A 43 10.07 2.77 4.91
N LEU A 44 11.38 2.60 5.14
CA LEU A 44 11.90 1.45 5.88
C LEU A 44 11.44 1.44 7.34
N ALA A 45 11.44 2.59 8.01
CA ALA A 45 10.91 2.72 9.36
C ALA A 45 9.42 2.35 9.41
N LEU A 46 8.63 2.84 8.46
CA LEU A 46 7.22 2.51 8.31
C LEU A 46 7.02 1.01 8.08
N VAL A 47 7.78 0.38 7.17
CA VAL A 47 7.69 -1.07 6.91
C VAL A 47 8.02 -1.90 8.16
N ARG A 48 8.99 -1.46 8.98
CA ARG A 48 9.29 -2.13 10.25
C ARG A 48 8.13 -2.03 11.23
N LEU A 49 7.52 -0.84 11.34
CA LEU A 49 6.31 -0.63 12.16
C LEU A 49 5.16 -1.51 11.66
N LEU A 50 4.89 -1.54 10.36
CA LEU A 50 3.84 -2.38 9.78
C LEU A 50 4.07 -3.88 10.06
N ARG A 51 5.33 -4.35 9.95
CA ARG A 51 5.64 -5.76 10.25
C ARG A 51 5.48 -6.09 11.73
N ALA A 52 5.78 -5.14 12.61
CA ALA A 52 5.65 -5.28 14.06
C ALA A 52 4.19 -5.15 14.54
N GLY A 53 3.38 -4.35 13.86
CA GLY A 53 1.97 -4.10 14.19
C GLY A 53 1.10 -5.36 14.14
N SER A 54 -0.04 -5.32 14.81
CA SER A 54 -1.02 -6.42 14.78
C SER A 54 -1.74 -6.48 13.44
N THR A 55 -2.35 -7.63 13.12
CA THR A 55 -3.18 -7.74 11.91
C THR A 55 -4.35 -6.76 11.96
N GLU A 56 -4.99 -6.59 13.12
CA GLU A 56 -6.11 -5.64 13.33
C GLU A 56 -5.69 -4.18 13.05
N GLU A 57 -4.51 -3.76 13.50
CA GLU A 57 -3.97 -2.42 13.23
C GLU A 57 -3.73 -2.21 11.73
N LEU A 58 -3.20 -3.23 11.05
CA LEU A 58 -2.96 -3.19 9.61
C LEU A 58 -4.26 -3.14 8.82
N GLU A 59 -5.29 -3.88 9.25
CA GLU A 59 -6.61 -3.85 8.65
C GLU A 59 -7.28 -2.47 8.83
N ALA A 60 -7.16 -1.86 10.01
CA ALA A 60 -7.65 -0.49 10.25
C ALA A 60 -6.95 0.54 9.34
N MET A 61 -5.63 0.41 9.19
CA MET A 61 -4.85 1.27 8.30
C MET A 61 -5.23 1.09 6.82
N CYS A 62 -5.42 -0.16 6.38
CA CYS A 62 -5.87 -0.48 5.02
C CYS A 62 -7.27 0.08 4.76
N THR A 63 -8.20 -0.11 5.70
CA THR A 63 -9.57 0.43 5.61
C THR A 63 -9.55 1.96 5.51
N THR A 64 -8.72 2.62 6.30
CA THR A 64 -8.54 4.09 6.24
C THR A 64 -7.96 4.54 4.90
N ALA A 65 -7.13 3.71 4.27
CA ALA A 65 -6.61 3.93 2.92
C ALA A 65 -7.56 3.46 1.81
N GLY A 66 -8.76 2.99 2.14
CA GLY A 66 -9.77 2.48 1.20
C GLY A 66 -9.46 1.09 0.62
N LEU A 67 -8.46 0.37 1.13
CA LEU A 67 -8.08 -0.94 0.63
C LEU A 67 -8.94 -2.05 1.26
N PRO A 68 -9.41 -3.05 0.47
CA PRO A 68 -10.12 -4.19 1.02
C PRO A 68 -9.15 -5.05 1.86
N THR A 69 -9.54 -5.43 3.07
CA THR A 69 -8.69 -6.17 4.02
C THR A 69 -8.98 -7.66 4.07
N GLU A 70 -10.21 -8.06 3.78
CA GLU A 70 -10.63 -9.44 3.93
C GLU A 70 -9.82 -10.40 3.06
N GLY A 71 -9.60 -11.63 3.53
CA GLY A 71 -8.91 -12.69 2.78
C GLY A 71 -7.42 -12.41 2.50
N LYS A 72 -6.87 -11.29 2.97
CA LYS A 72 -5.44 -10.98 2.88
C LYS A 72 -4.73 -11.48 4.12
N ASP A 73 -3.57 -12.09 3.91
CA ASP A 73 -2.66 -12.36 5.00
C ASP A 73 -1.96 -11.07 5.43
N LYS A 74 -1.33 -11.13 6.61
CA LYS A 74 -0.54 -10.01 7.14
C LYS A 74 0.52 -9.53 6.14
N ALA A 75 1.11 -10.43 5.36
CA ALA A 75 2.14 -10.08 4.38
C ALA A 75 1.61 -9.20 3.25
N ASN A 76 0.42 -9.50 2.73
CA ASN A 76 -0.27 -8.74 1.69
C ASN A 76 -0.71 -7.37 2.21
N LEU A 77 -1.28 -7.28 3.41
CA LEU A 77 -1.62 -6.00 4.04
C LEU A 77 -0.39 -5.09 4.17
N VAL A 78 0.72 -5.64 4.66
CA VAL A 78 1.99 -4.89 4.76
C VAL A 78 2.51 -4.49 3.37
N ALA A 79 2.38 -5.34 2.36
CA ALA A 79 2.85 -5.06 1.01
C ALA A 79 2.09 -3.88 0.37
N GLU A 80 0.78 -3.83 0.53
CA GLU A 80 -0.07 -2.76 -0.01
C GLU A 80 0.15 -1.43 0.72
N LEU A 81 0.18 -1.45 2.06
CA LEU A 81 0.49 -0.24 2.85
C LEU A 81 1.89 0.29 2.55
N LYS A 82 2.87 -0.60 2.35
CA LYS A 82 4.21 -0.23 1.88
C LYS A 82 4.14 0.43 0.51
N GLN A 83 3.37 -0.13 -0.42
CA GLN A 83 3.26 0.40 -1.78
C GLN A 83 2.66 1.81 -1.78
N ILE A 84 1.61 2.04 -0.97
CA ILE A 84 1.04 3.38 -0.77
C ILE A 84 2.08 4.33 -0.17
N ALA A 85 2.85 3.88 0.82
CA ALA A 85 3.91 4.70 1.41
C ALA A 85 5.01 5.06 0.40
N ILE A 86 5.35 4.16 -0.52
CA ILE A 86 6.28 4.44 -1.61
C ILE A 86 5.69 5.52 -2.52
N TRP A 87 4.45 5.38 -2.97
CA TRP A 87 3.80 6.37 -3.84
C TRP A 87 3.74 7.76 -3.21
N ARG A 88 3.44 7.85 -1.91
CA ARG A 88 3.44 9.14 -1.17
C ARG A 88 4.81 9.82 -1.10
N GLN A 89 5.89 9.08 -1.34
CA GLN A 89 7.26 9.61 -1.34
C GLN A 89 7.83 9.80 -2.75
N LEU A 90 7.13 9.33 -3.79
CA LEU A 90 7.53 9.53 -5.18
C LEU A 90 7.21 10.96 -5.61
N GLU A 91 8.10 11.53 -6.42
CA GLU A 91 7.82 12.82 -7.05
C GLU A 91 6.73 12.68 -8.13
N PHE A 92 6.07 13.79 -8.45
CA PHE A 92 4.96 13.82 -9.42
C PHE A 92 5.32 13.16 -10.77
N ALA A 93 6.54 13.34 -11.26
CA ALA A 93 7.00 12.71 -12.50
C ALA A 93 7.07 11.17 -12.40
N GLU A 94 7.50 10.64 -11.25
CA GLU A 94 7.56 9.19 -10.99
C GLU A 94 6.17 8.61 -10.76
N LEU A 95 5.27 9.34 -10.10
CA LEU A 95 3.86 8.98 -9.96
C LEU A 95 3.17 8.87 -11.32
N ARG A 96 3.43 9.78 -12.25
CA ARG A 96 2.90 9.69 -13.62
C ARG A 96 3.39 8.45 -14.35
N ARG A 97 4.66 8.08 -14.19
CA ARG A 97 5.21 6.84 -14.77
C ARG A 97 4.54 5.61 -14.16
N GLU A 98 4.29 5.64 -12.86
CA GLU A 98 3.58 4.57 -12.17
C GLU A 98 2.16 4.41 -12.72
N CYS A 99 1.40 5.50 -12.84
CA CYS A 99 0.07 5.48 -13.46
C CYS A 99 0.10 4.93 -14.89
N GLN A 100 1.10 5.31 -15.70
CA GLN A 100 1.27 4.77 -17.05
C GLN A 100 1.55 3.27 -17.06
N ALA A 101 2.39 2.79 -16.13
CA ALA A 101 2.68 1.36 -15.99
C ALA A 101 1.43 0.55 -15.62
N HIS A 102 0.55 1.12 -14.78
CA HIS A 102 -0.76 0.54 -14.42
C HIS A 102 -1.87 0.86 -15.45
N ARG A 103 -1.54 1.47 -16.60
CA ARG A 103 -2.50 1.86 -17.66
C ARG A 103 -3.64 2.77 -17.18
N ILE A 104 -3.36 3.58 -16.17
CA ILE A 104 -4.30 4.56 -15.60
C ILE A 104 -4.29 5.83 -16.45
N ASP A 105 -5.48 6.36 -16.75
CA ASP A 105 -5.60 7.63 -17.45
C ASP A 105 -5.12 8.81 -16.59
N LEU A 106 -4.20 9.58 -17.16
CA LEU A 106 -3.58 10.76 -16.58
C LEU A 106 -4.34 12.06 -16.93
N HIS A 107 -5.37 11.99 -17.77
CA HIS A 107 -6.07 13.20 -18.21
C HIS A 107 -6.75 13.91 -17.03
N GLY A 108 -6.46 15.21 -16.89
CA GLY A 108 -6.99 16.06 -15.82
C GLY A 108 -6.25 15.98 -14.47
N ALA A 109 -5.31 15.05 -14.29
CA ALA A 109 -4.57 14.95 -13.03
C ALA A 109 -3.60 16.12 -12.85
N SER A 110 -3.90 16.98 -11.89
CA SER A 110 -3.17 18.23 -11.63
C SER A 110 -2.37 18.19 -10.34
N SER A 111 -2.64 17.23 -9.45
CA SER A 111 -1.99 17.06 -8.16
C SER A 111 -1.41 15.65 -7.96
N PRO A 112 -0.33 15.50 -7.16
CA PRO A 112 0.19 14.18 -6.80
C PRO A 112 -0.83 13.37 -6.00
N GLU A 113 -1.68 14.01 -5.19
CA GLU A 113 -2.74 13.36 -4.43
C GLU A 113 -3.75 12.67 -5.35
N GLU A 114 -4.20 13.33 -6.43
CA GLU A 114 -5.10 12.73 -7.42
C GLU A 114 -4.48 11.51 -8.11
N LEU A 115 -3.17 11.54 -8.37
CA LEU A 115 -2.47 10.39 -8.96
C LEU A 115 -2.37 9.22 -7.98
N ILE A 116 -2.10 9.52 -6.69
CA ILE A 116 -2.05 8.51 -5.63
C ILE A 116 -3.43 7.88 -5.45
N ASP A 117 -4.50 8.67 -5.39
CA ASP A 117 -5.87 8.16 -5.25
C ASP A 117 -6.27 7.25 -6.41
N ARG A 118 -5.90 7.63 -7.65
CA ARG A 118 -6.11 6.77 -8.83
C ARG A 118 -5.30 5.47 -8.76
N LEU A 119 -4.05 5.52 -8.30
CA LEU A 119 -3.21 4.34 -8.11
C LEU A 119 -3.78 3.41 -7.03
N VAL A 120 -4.26 3.97 -5.92
CA VAL A 120 -4.95 3.22 -4.85
C VAL A 120 -6.22 2.58 -5.38
N THR A 121 -7.03 3.32 -6.16
CA THR A 121 -8.25 2.80 -6.79
C THR A 121 -7.94 1.65 -7.75
N SER A 122 -6.89 1.76 -8.55
CA SER A 122 -6.45 0.68 -9.44
C SER A 122 -5.98 -0.56 -8.67
N MET A 123 -5.31 -0.38 -7.53
CA MET A 123 -4.93 -1.47 -6.64
C MET A 123 -6.16 -2.20 -6.07
N GLN A 124 -7.22 -1.46 -5.69
CA GLN A 124 -8.49 -2.04 -5.26
C GLN A 124 -9.14 -2.85 -6.38
N GLN A 125 -9.23 -2.30 -7.59
CA GLN A 125 -9.81 -2.98 -8.76
C GLN A 125 -9.10 -4.29 -9.08
N GLY A 126 -7.76 -4.32 -8.99
CA GLY A 126 -6.98 -5.56 -9.14
C GLY A 126 -7.35 -6.61 -8.10
N ALA A 127 -7.50 -6.21 -6.83
CA ALA A 127 -7.93 -7.10 -5.75
C ALA A 127 -9.37 -7.60 -5.92
N TRP A 128 -10.23 -6.82 -6.59
CA TRP A 128 -11.60 -7.20 -6.86
C TRP A 128 -11.76 -8.13 -8.06
N HIS A 129 -10.98 -7.94 -9.12
CA HIS A 129 -10.95 -8.85 -10.26
C HIS A 129 -10.47 -10.25 -9.86
N SER A 130 -9.56 -10.36 -8.89
CA SER A 130 -9.18 -11.66 -8.31
C SER A 130 -10.29 -12.34 -7.50
N ARG A 131 -11.41 -11.64 -7.23
CA ARG A 131 -12.55 -12.13 -6.45
C ARG A 131 -13.81 -12.40 -7.27
N ASP A 132 -13.72 -12.37 -8.61
CA ASP A 132 -14.86 -12.54 -9.53
C ASP A 132 -16.04 -11.57 -9.25
N LEU A 133 -15.78 -10.41 -8.65
CA LEU A 133 -16.81 -9.40 -8.43
C LEU A 133 -16.99 -8.57 -9.72
N PRO A 134 -18.21 -8.49 -10.30
CA PRO A 134 -18.44 -7.84 -11.60
C PRO A 134 -18.59 -6.33 -11.46
N ILE A 135 -17.49 -5.65 -11.14
CA ILE A 135 -17.46 -4.22 -10.82
C ILE A 135 -17.59 -3.35 -12.07
N GLU A 136 -17.29 -3.90 -13.25
CA GLU A 136 -17.58 -3.26 -14.55
C GLU A 136 -19.08 -3.00 -14.75
N ARG A 137 -19.95 -3.68 -13.98
CA ARG A 137 -21.40 -3.46 -14.01
C ARG A 137 -21.87 -2.43 -12.98
N LEU A 138 -21.01 -2.02 -12.05
CA LEU A 138 -21.29 -1.01 -11.05
C LEU A 138 -20.68 0.30 -11.54
N GLY A 139 -21.53 1.20 -12.04
CA GLY A 139 -21.11 2.47 -12.64
C GLY A 139 -20.44 3.48 -11.69
N SER A 140 -20.09 3.08 -10.46
CA SER A 140 -19.37 3.91 -9.49
C SER A 140 -18.56 3.06 -8.50
N THR A 141 -17.33 3.50 -8.20
CA THR A 141 -16.44 2.90 -7.22
C THR A 141 -17.03 2.93 -5.80
N ASP A 142 -17.80 3.98 -5.46
CA ASP A 142 -18.48 4.09 -4.15
C ASP A 142 -19.54 3.00 -3.97
N MET A 143 -20.28 2.66 -5.04
CA MET A 143 -21.26 1.57 -5.00
C MET A 143 -20.60 0.21 -4.87
N ALA A 144 -19.39 0.03 -5.41
CA ALA A 144 -18.63 -1.20 -5.25
C ALA A 144 -18.15 -1.36 -3.80
N LEU A 145 -17.68 -0.28 -3.17
CA LEU A 145 -17.32 -0.23 -1.75
C LEU A 145 -18.52 -0.55 -0.84
N ASP A 146 -19.68 0.05 -1.09
CA ASP A 146 -20.91 -0.24 -0.33
C ASP A 146 -21.37 -1.69 -0.51
N LEU A 147 -21.30 -2.23 -1.74
CA LEU A 147 -21.67 -3.62 -2.01
C LEU A 147 -20.73 -4.59 -1.31
N ILE A 148 -19.43 -4.30 -1.30
CA ILE A 148 -18.43 -5.09 -0.58
C ILE A 148 -18.73 -5.05 0.91
N GLN A 149 -18.90 -3.88 1.52
CA GLN A 149 -19.29 -3.79 2.94
C GLN A 149 -20.57 -4.57 3.27
N HIS A 150 -21.52 -4.61 2.34
CA HIS A 150 -22.74 -5.42 2.50
C HIS A 150 -22.46 -6.92 2.41
N VAL A 151 -21.72 -7.36 1.40
CA VAL A 151 -21.32 -8.77 1.21
C VAL A 151 -20.49 -9.25 2.40
N ASP A 152 -19.53 -8.45 2.83
CA ASP A 152 -18.65 -8.67 4.00
C ASP A 152 -19.50 -8.82 5.27
N ARG A 153 -20.46 -7.91 5.50
CA ARG A 153 -21.42 -8.03 6.61
C ARG A 153 -22.24 -9.32 6.53
N PHE A 154 -22.69 -9.73 5.34
CA PHE A 154 -23.46 -10.96 5.17
C PHE A 154 -22.62 -12.23 5.36
N GLN A 155 -21.35 -12.23 4.93
CA GLN A 155 -20.43 -13.34 5.15
C GLN A 155 -20.03 -13.47 6.63
N ALA A 156 -19.79 -12.35 7.31
CA ALA A 156 -19.53 -12.31 8.74
C ALA A 156 -20.73 -12.80 9.57
N MET A 157 -21.96 -12.49 9.13
CA MET A 157 -23.18 -13.01 9.76
C MET A 157 -23.48 -14.47 9.39
N GLY A 158 -23.06 -14.92 8.20
CA GLY A 158 -23.41 -16.20 7.60
C GLY A 158 -22.82 -17.45 8.26
N LEU A 159 -21.96 -17.32 9.27
CA LEU A 159 -21.47 -18.46 10.06
C LEU A 159 -22.13 -18.57 11.44
N LEU A 160 -22.60 -17.45 12.02
CA LEU A 160 -23.20 -17.43 13.35
C LEU A 160 -24.69 -17.78 13.35
N SER A 161 -25.39 -17.55 12.24
CA SER A 161 -26.81 -17.92 12.10
C SER A 161 -27.04 -19.38 11.70
N LEU A 162 -26.06 -20.03 11.07
CA LEU A 162 -26.18 -21.42 10.59
C LEU A 162 -25.94 -22.49 11.68
N GLN A 163 -25.33 -22.13 12.81
CA GLN A 163 -25.20 -23.04 13.97
C GLN A 163 -26.29 -22.85 15.03
N ALA A 164 -27.18 -21.86 14.87
CA ALA A 164 -28.32 -21.66 15.77
C ALA A 164 -29.59 -22.41 15.33
N GLU A 165 -29.56 -23.09 14.18
CA GLU A 165 -30.68 -23.87 13.62
C GLU A 165 -30.34 -25.36 13.34
N LEU A 166 -29.29 -25.92 13.97
CA LEU A 166 -29.01 -27.37 13.99
C LEU A 166 -28.89 -27.88 15.42
#